data_AF-A0A4S4L4U1-F1
#
_entry.id   AF-A0A4S4L4U1-F1
#
_cell.length_a   1.000
_cell.length_b   1.000
_cell.length_c   1.000
_cell.angle_alpha   90.00
_cell.angle_beta   90.00
_cell.angle_gamma   90.00
#
_symmetry.space_group_name_H-M   'P 1'
#
loop_
_entity.id
_entity.type
_entity.pdbx_description
1 polymer ?
#
loop_
_entity_poly.entity_id
_entity_poly.type
_entity_poly.pdbx_seq_one_letter_code
_entity_poly.pdbx_strand_id
1 'polypeptide(L)'
;MAFLLVTSLGKEDIILGLPWLKQHNPIINWKEGTISIRQTTTATSLAQRTTKTSKPLKDLMLAHYHNFIHLFEKKAVERFPIKRPYNHAIDLKPDFVPHDCKLYSMTPKEEVALDEFLTKNLRKGYIHPSKSPMASVRSHLSIMPIF
;
A
#
# COMPACT_ATOMS: atom_id res chain seq x y z
N MET A 1 -16.81 -6.66 30.27
CA MET A 1 -18.15 -6.98 30.80
C MET A 1 -19.18 -6.12 30.07
N ALA A 2 -20.27 -6.69 29.56
CA ALA A 2 -21.38 -5.92 29.02
C ALA A 2 -22.42 -5.71 30.14
N PHE A 3 -22.88 -4.47 30.32
CA PHE A 3 -23.93 -4.14 31.29
C PHE A 3 -25.26 -4.05 30.53
N LEU A 4 -26.26 -4.81 30.97
CA LEU A 4 -27.65 -4.69 30.50
C LEU A 4 -28.35 -3.69 31.43
N LEU A 5 -28.80 -2.57 30.86
CA LEU A 5 -29.69 -1.61 31.54
C LEU A 5 -31.11 -1.92 31.10
N VAL A 6 -31.98 -2.30 32.04
CA VAL A 6 -33.40 -2.54 31.78
C VAL A 6 -34.11 -1.19 31.81
N THR A 7 -34.57 -0.74 30.64
CA THR A 7 -35.41 0.45 30.49
C THR A 7 -36.70 0.04 29.79
N SER A 8 -37.83 0.67 30.12
CA SER A 8 -39.11 0.49 29.42
C SER A 8 -39.00 1.01 27.99
N LEU A 9 -38.68 0.09 27.07
CA LEU A 9 -38.24 0.38 25.72
C LEU A 9 -39.40 0.32 24.71
N GLY A 10 -40.49 1.04 24.94
CA GLY A 10 -41.55 1.21 23.94
C GLY A 10 -41.98 -0.07 23.21
N LYS A 11 -41.78 -0.11 21.87
CA LYS A 11 -42.08 -1.25 20.99
C LYS A 11 -40.84 -2.07 20.62
N GLU A 12 -39.68 -1.65 21.08
CA GLU A 12 -38.40 -2.20 20.71
C GLU A 12 -37.92 -3.19 21.78
N ASP A 13 -37.41 -4.35 21.38
CA ASP A 13 -36.98 -5.36 22.35
C ASP A 13 -35.63 -5.01 23.00
N ILE A 14 -34.72 -4.36 22.26
CA ILE A 14 -33.34 -4.05 22.70
C ILE A 14 -32.79 -2.80 21.99
N ILE A 15 -32.11 -1.89 22.73
CA ILE A 15 -31.25 -0.86 22.15
C ILE A 15 -29.78 -1.28 22.26
N LEU A 16 -29.09 -1.32 21.12
CA LEU A 16 -27.66 -1.61 21.04
C LEU A 16 -26.88 -0.30 20.91
N GLY A 17 -26.13 0.05 21.96
CA GLY A 17 -25.30 1.25 21.96
C GLY A 17 -24.09 1.16 21.03
N LEU A 18 -23.56 2.33 20.63
CA LEU A 18 -22.33 2.44 19.84
C LEU A 18 -21.12 1.66 20.42
N PRO A 19 -20.88 1.61 21.74
CA PRO A 19 -19.79 0.81 22.30
C PRO A 19 -19.92 -0.69 21.98
N TRP A 20 -21.14 -1.23 22.05
CA TRP A 20 -21.41 -2.64 21.76
C TRP A 20 -21.20 -2.95 20.27
N LEU A 21 -21.68 -2.06 19.39
CA LEU A 21 -21.47 -2.18 17.94
C LEU A 21 -19.99 -2.15 17.56
N LYS A 22 -19.19 -1.26 18.17
CA LYS A 22 -17.74 -1.21 17.95
C LYS A 22 -17.03 -2.47 18.43
N GLN A 23 -17.46 -3.04 19.55
CA GLN A 23 -16.85 -4.22 20.13
C GLN A 23 -17.10 -5.49 19.31
N HIS A 24 -18.35 -5.69 18.88
CA HIS A 24 -18.77 -6.94 18.22
C HIS A 24 -18.78 -6.87 16.69
N ASN A 25 -18.71 -5.65 16.12
CA ASN A 25 -18.70 -5.36 14.68
C ASN A 25 -19.60 -6.29 13.83
N PRO A 26 -20.91 -6.37 14.16
CA PRO A 26 -21.84 -7.28 13.51
C PRO A 26 -22.20 -6.81 12.10
N ILE A 27 -22.74 -7.71 11.28
CA ILE A 27 -23.36 -7.36 10.01
C ILE A 27 -24.78 -6.90 10.30
N ILE A 28 -25.13 -5.68 9.87
CA ILE A 28 -26.45 -5.10 10.08
C ILE A 28 -27.12 -4.92 8.72
N ASN A 29 -28.28 -5.55 8.54
CA ASN A 29 -29.16 -5.27 7.42
C ASN A 29 -30.20 -4.23 7.85
N TRP A 30 -29.95 -2.96 7.52
CA TRP A 30 -30.83 -1.84 7.89
C TRP A 30 -32.20 -1.89 7.20
N LYS A 31 -32.33 -2.58 6.06
CA LYS A 31 -33.62 -2.69 5.35
C LYS A 31 -34.55 -3.71 6.00
N GLU A 32 -33.98 -4.81 6.49
CA GLU A 32 -34.73 -5.91 7.12
C GLU A 32 -34.78 -5.82 8.65
N GLY A 33 -33.98 -4.94 9.25
CA GLY A 33 -33.87 -4.82 10.71
C GLY A 33 -33.08 -5.97 11.36
N THR A 34 -32.35 -6.75 10.58
CA THR A 34 -31.67 -7.97 11.06
C THR A 34 -30.22 -7.71 11.42
N ILE A 35 -29.76 -8.32 12.51
CA ILE A 35 -28.36 -8.32 12.93
C ILE A 35 -27.78 -9.73 12.88
N SER A 36 -26.59 -9.89 12.31
CA SER A 36 -25.88 -11.17 12.26
C SER A 36 -24.48 -11.03 12.85
N ILE A 37 -24.22 -11.80 13.91
CA ILE A 37 -22.91 -11.88 14.54
C ILE A 37 -22.04 -12.78 13.65
N ARG A 38 -20.94 -12.27 13.12
CA ARG A 38 -19.97 -13.11 12.42
C ARG A 38 -19.40 -14.12 13.42
N GLN A 39 -19.78 -15.39 13.28
CA GLN A 39 -19.07 -16.48 13.93
C GLN A 39 -17.68 -16.54 13.30
N THR A 40 -16.75 -15.86 13.95
CA THR A 40 -15.37 -15.83 13.50
C THR A 40 -14.79 -17.19 13.86
N THR A 41 -14.44 -18.00 12.87
CA THR A 41 -13.79 -19.28 13.15
C THR A 41 -12.44 -19.02 13.81
N THR A 42 -11.94 -20.01 14.57
CA THR A 42 -10.63 -19.94 15.24
C THR A 42 -9.54 -19.50 14.26
N ALA A 43 -9.66 -19.90 12.99
CA ALA A 43 -8.78 -19.51 11.88
C ALA A 43 -8.82 -18.01 11.53
N THR A 44 -9.99 -17.37 11.41
CA THR A 44 -10.08 -15.94 11.07
C THR A 44 -9.57 -15.04 12.21
N SER A 45 -9.82 -15.46 13.46
CA SER A 45 -9.29 -14.78 14.66
C SER A 45 -7.76 -14.85 14.74
N LEU A 46 -7.18 -16.01 14.38
CA LEU A 46 -5.73 -16.20 14.27
C LEU A 46 -5.12 -15.31 13.17
N ALA A 47 -5.76 -15.22 12.00
CA ALA A 47 -5.28 -14.39 10.88
C ALA A 47 -5.30 -12.88 11.18
N GLN A 48 -6.25 -12.38 11.98
CA GLN A 48 -6.25 -10.98 12.41
C GLN A 48 -5.12 -10.68 13.42
N ARG A 49 -4.75 -11.67 14.24
CA ARG A 49 -3.68 -11.57 15.25
C ARG A 49 -2.26 -11.64 14.66
N THR A 50 -2.06 -12.19 13.45
CA THR A 50 -0.72 -12.29 12.84
C THR A 50 -0.14 -10.95 12.37
N THR A 51 -0.91 -9.87 12.32
CA THR A 51 -0.41 -8.53 11.91
C THR A 51 0.54 -7.86 12.91
N LYS A 52 0.78 -8.45 14.09
CA LYS A 52 1.63 -7.86 15.15
C LYS A 52 2.79 -8.74 15.62
N THR A 53 3.04 -9.90 15.01
CA THR A 53 4.14 -10.75 15.49
C THR A 53 5.40 -10.50 14.66
N SER A 54 6.32 -9.73 15.23
CA SER A 54 7.72 -9.58 14.77
C SER A 54 8.48 -10.90 14.94
N LYS A 55 8.05 -11.96 14.23
CA LYS A 55 8.86 -13.17 14.12
C LYS A 55 10.08 -12.84 13.26
N PRO A 56 11.28 -13.33 13.59
CA PRO A 56 12.45 -13.08 12.76
C PRO A 56 12.20 -13.68 11.37
N LEU A 57 12.65 -12.98 10.32
CA LEU A 57 12.43 -13.33 8.92
C LEU A 57 12.81 -14.79 8.59
N LYS A 58 13.80 -15.32 9.31
CA LYS A 58 14.23 -16.72 9.27
C LYS A 58 13.07 -17.68 9.50
N ASP A 59 12.27 -17.48 10.54
CA ASP A 59 11.22 -18.43 10.94
C ASP A 59 10.01 -18.44 10.01
N LEU A 60 9.88 -17.41 9.16
CA LEU A 60 8.81 -17.27 8.17
C LEU A 60 9.19 -17.88 6.81
N MET A 61 10.47 -18.19 6.59
CA MET A 61 10.97 -18.66 5.30
C MET A 61 11.28 -20.16 5.35
N LEU A 62 10.99 -20.84 4.24
CA LEU A 62 11.43 -22.21 4.00
C LEU A 62 12.96 -22.29 4.15
N ALA A 63 13.43 -23.36 4.80
CA ALA A 63 14.84 -23.51 5.17
C ALA A 63 15.82 -23.38 3.99
N HIS A 64 15.40 -23.78 2.79
CA HIS A 64 16.22 -23.67 1.58
C HIS A 64 16.55 -22.23 1.17
N TYR A 65 15.73 -21.24 1.56
CA TYR A 65 15.95 -19.83 1.23
C TYR A 65 16.76 -19.06 2.28
N HIS A 66 17.23 -19.72 3.35
CA HIS A 66 18.02 -19.04 4.38
C HIS A 66 19.30 -18.37 3.82
N ASN A 67 19.90 -18.94 2.78
CA ASN A 67 21.08 -18.35 2.13
C ASN A 67 20.77 -17.01 1.44
N PHE A 68 19.51 -16.76 1.09
CA PHE A 68 19.05 -15.56 0.38
C PHE A 68 18.34 -14.55 1.29
N ILE A 69 18.36 -14.73 2.61
CA ILE A 69 17.70 -13.82 3.57
C ILE A 69 18.09 -12.36 3.33
N HIS A 70 19.36 -12.13 3.00
CA HIS A 70 19.89 -10.79 2.72
C HIS A 70 19.18 -10.10 1.55
N LEU A 71 18.61 -10.84 0.59
CA LEU A 71 17.84 -10.27 -0.53
C LEU A 71 16.45 -9.76 -0.11
N PHE A 72 15.91 -10.28 0.98
CA PHE A 72 14.60 -9.90 1.52
C PHE A 72 14.71 -8.74 2.52
N GLU A 73 15.91 -8.31 2.87
CA GLU A 73 16.10 -7.11 3.67
C GLU A 73 15.68 -5.88 2.87
N LYS A 74 14.82 -5.05 3.47
CA LYS A 74 14.32 -3.82 2.84
C LYS A 74 15.44 -2.91 2.32
N LYS A 75 16.58 -2.87 3.04
CA LYS A 75 17.77 -2.10 2.67
C LYS A 75 18.43 -2.60 1.38
N ALA A 76 18.43 -3.92 1.14
CA ALA A 76 19.03 -4.50 -0.05
C ALA A 76 18.29 -4.09 -1.33
N VAL A 77 16.97 -3.91 -1.25
CA VAL A 77 16.14 -3.45 -2.37
C VAL A 77 16.42 -1.99 -2.71
N GLU A 78 16.89 -1.16 -1.77
CA GLU A 78 17.07 0.29 -2.00
C GLU A 78 18.24 0.64 -2.94
N ARG A 79 19.08 -0.34 -3.30
CA ARG A 79 20.20 -0.18 -4.23
C ARG A 79 19.81 -0.71 -5.62
N PHE A 80 20.36 -0.13 -6.68
CA PHE A 80 20.27 -0.75 -8.01
C PHE A 80 20.89 -2.15 -8.01
N PRO A 81 20.30 -3.09 -8.77
CA PRO A 81 20.95 -4.36 -9.05
C PRO A 81 22.32 -4.16 -9.72
N ILE A 82 23.15 -5.18 -9.61
CA ILE A 82 24.43 -5.25 -10.32
C ILE A 82 24.16 -5.09 -11.82
N LYS A 83 24.93 -4.22 -12.50
CA LYS A 83 24.83 -4.01 -13.94
C LYS A 83 25.03 -5.33 -14.67
N ARG A 84 24.12 -5.64 -15.58
CA ARG A 84 24.17 -6.82 -16.45
C ARG A 84 24.71 -6.40 -17.82
N PRO A 85 25.26 -7.35 -18.62
CA PRO A 85 25.67 -7.04 -19.99
C PRO A 85 24.49 -6.72 -20.91
N TYR A 86 23.29 -7.14 -20.52
CA TYR A 86 22.05 -6.84 -21.24
C TYR A 86 21.34 -5.67 -20.58
N ASN A 87 20.95 -4.70 -21.38
CA ASN A 87 20.13 -3.58 -20.98
C ASN A 87 18.74 -3.68 -21.65
N HIS A 88 17.72 -3.11 -21.04
CA HIS A 88 16.39 -3.02 -21.63
C HIS A 88 16.34 -1.81 -22.57
N ALA A 89 16.53 -2.05 -23.87
CA ALA A 89 16.30 -1.04 -24.89
C ALA A 89 14.79 -0.83 -25.10
N ILE A 90 14.39 0.42 -25.30
CA ILE A 90 13.03 0.78 -25.72
C ILE A 90 13.11 1.15 -27.19
N ASP A 91 12.80 0.20 -28.07
CA ASP A 91 12.83 0.41 -29.51
C ASP A 91 11.62 1.24 -29.94
N LEU A 92 11.90 2.44 -30.46
CA LEU A 92 10.87 3.34 -30.96
C LEU A 92 10.49 2.97 -32.40
N LYS A 93 9.24 3.22 -32.76
CA LYS A 93 8.82 3.13 -34.16
C LYS A 93 9.53 4.20 -34.99
N PRO A 94 9.86 3.93 -36.27
CA PRO A 94 10.64 4.85 -37.10
C PRO A 94 9.94 6.19 -37.40
N ASP A 95 8.61 6.22 -37.30
CA ASP A 95 7.73 7.37 -37.48
C ASP A 95 7.42 8.11 -36.16
N PHE A 96 8.07 7.73 -35.06
CA PHE A 96 7.80 8.29 -33.75
C PHE A 96 8.30 9.75 -33.64
N VAL A 97 7.41 10.65 -33.24
CA VAL A 97 7.73 12.04 -32.92
C VAL A 97 7.66 12.25 -31.41
N PRO A 98 8.74 12.71 -30.74
CA PRO A 98 8.72 13.02 -29.32
C PRO A 98 7.67 14.08 -29.01
N HIS A 99 6.92 13.85 -27.92
CA HIS A 99 5.92 14.79 -27.45
C HIS A 99 6.30 15.33 -26.07
N ASP A 100 6.28 16.65 -25.94
CA ASP A 100 6.41 17.33 -24.66
C ASP A 100 5.01 17.62 -24.11
N CYS A 101 4.68 17.03 -22.96
CA CYS A 101 3.37 17.17 -22.35
C CYS A 101 3.40 18.23 -21.25
N LYS A 102 2.45 19.17 -21.28
CA LYS A 102 2.25 20.14 -20.19
C LYS A 102 1.88 19.42 -18.89
N LEU A 103 2.51 19.86 -17.80
CA LEU A 103 2.25 19.38 -16.43
C LEU A 103 0.82 19.75 -16.01
N TYR A 104 0.10 18.81 -15.38
CA TYR A 104 -1.19 19.13 -14.76
C TYR A 104 -0.99 20.01 -13.52
N SER A 105 -1.94 20.90 -13.25
CA SER A 105 -1.96 21.66 -12.01
C SER A 105 -2.19 20.71 -10.83
N MET A 106 -1.25 20.70 -9.90
CA MET A 106 -1.29 19.87 -8.70
C MET A 106 -1.78 20.69 -7.52
N THR A 107 -2.46 20.05 -6.58
CA THR A 107 -2.77 20.69 -5.29
C THR A 107 -1.52 20.74 -4.41
N PRO A 108 -1.44 21.68 -3.44
CA PRO A 108 -0.25 21.81 -2.57
C PRO A 108 0.13 20.53 -1.82
N LYS A 109 -0.87 19.71 -1.45
CA LYS A 109 -0.63 18.42 -0.78
C LYS A 109 0.05 17.41 -1.70
N GLU A 110 -0.34 17.39 -2.97
CA GLU A 110 0.23 16.48 -3.95
C GLU A 110 1.63 16.91 -4.36
N GLU A 111 1.89 18.22 -4.43
CA GLU A 111 3.22 18.77 -4.70
C GLU A 111 4.22 18.37 -3.62
N VAL A 112 3.86 18.50 -2.33
CA VAL A 112 4.70 18.04 -1.21
C VAL A 112 4.98 16.54 -1.31
N ALA A 113 3.96 15.72 -1.59
CA ALA A 113 4.14 14.28 -1.74
C ALA A 113 5.03 13.92 -2.94
N LEU A 114 4.92 14.68 -4.04
CA LEU A 114 5.77 14.50 -5.22
C LEU A 114 7.22 14.86 -4.90
N ASP A 115 7.48 15.98 -4.22
CA ASP A 115 8.82 16.41 -3.85
C ASP A 115 9.52 15.40 -2.92
N GLU A 116 8.80 14.89 -1.91
CA GLU A 116 9.30 13.82 -1.04
C GLU A 116 9.66 12.56 -1.85
N PHE A 117 8.81 12.19 -2.82
CA PHE A 117 9.07 11.06 -3.70
C PHE A 117 10.30 11.29 -4.58
N LEU A 118 10.41 12.46 -5.21
CA LEU A 118 11.55 12.80 -6.07
C LEU A 118 12.86 12.79 -5.28
N THR A 119 12.90 13.49 -4.14
CA THR A 119 14.06 13.55 -3.25
C THR A 119 14.51 12.16 -2.81
N LYS A 120 13.57 11.29 -2.44
CA LYS A 120 13.87 9.92 -2.03
C LYS A 120 14.47 9.10 -3.17
N ASN A 121 13.92 9.16 -4.38
CA ASN A 121 14.39 8.35 -5.50
C ASN A 121 15.69 8.91 -6.11
N LEU A 122 15.90 10.23 -6.09
CA LEU A 122 17.18 10.87 -6.41
C LEU A 122 18.27 10.42 -5.44
N ARG A 123 17.99 10.41 -4.13
CA ARG A 123 18.92 9.92 -3.10
C ARG A 123 19.28 8.45 -3.29
N LYS A 124 18.33 7.62 -3.72
CA LYS A 124 18.58 6.20 -4.06
C LYS A 124 19.34 6.03 -5.38
N GLY A 125 19.42 7.09 -6.18
CA GLY A 125 20.03 7.10 -7.51
C GLY A 125 19.13 6.55 -8.60
N TYR A 126 17.91 6.07 -8.29
CA TYR A 126 16.98 5.44 -9.25
C TYR A 126 16.63 6.31 -10.45
N ILE A 127 16.69 7.62 -10.23
CA ILE A 127 16.35 8.64 -11.19
C ILE A 127 17.44 9.70 -11.19
N HIS A 128 17.60 10.38 -12.32
CA HIS A 128 18.46 11.55 -12.43
C HIS A 128 17.81 12.62 -13.33
N PRO A 129 18.20 13.89 -13.19
CA PRO A 129 17.82 14.93 -14.13
C PRO A 129 18.26 14.58 -15.55
N SER A 130 17.38 14.73 -16.54
CA SER A 130 17.71 14.56 -17.96
C SER A 130 17.20 15.73 -18.79
N LYS A 131 17.72 15.87 -20.01
CA LYS A 131 17.33 16.88 -21.01
C LYS A 131 16.63 16.22 -22.21
N SER A 132 15.69 15.31 -21.95
CA SER A 132 14.96 14.63 -23.01
C SER A 132 13.98 15.58 -23.71
N PRO A 133 13.78 15.47 -25.04
CA PRO A 133 12.70 16.14 -25.74
C PRO A 133 11.31 15.55 -25.41
N MET A 134 11.26 14.50 -24.60
CA MET A 134 10.04 13.81 -24.18
C MET A 134 9.80 13.96 -22.68
N ALA A 135 8.58 14.35 -22.31
CA ALA A 135 8.14 14.44 -20.94
C ALA A 135 6.75 13.79 -20.77
N SER A 136 6.55 13.13 -19.64
CA SER A 136 5.24 12.60 -19.24
C SER A 136 4.68 13.46 -18.12
N VAL A 137 3.35 13.49 -18.01
CA VAL A 137 2.59 14.52 -17.30
C VAL A 137 2.84 14.58 -15.79
N ARG A 138 3.63 13.68 -15.20
CA ARG A 138 3.77 13.56 -13.74
C ARG A 138 4.97 14.30 -13.13
N SER A 139 5.91 14.85 -13.90
CA SER A 139 7.05 15.58 -13.31
C SER A 139 7.73 16.59 -14.25
N HIS A 140 8.17 17.73 -13.70
CA HIS A 140 8.94 18.78 -14.40
C HIS A 140 10.34 18.33 -14.84
N LEU A 141 10.90 17.32 -14.18
CA LEU A 141 12.12 16.68 -14.65
C LEU A 141 11.73 15.57 -15.60
N SER A 142 12.21 15.65 -16.84
CA SER A 142 12.36 14.46 -17.66
C SER A 142 13.31 13.55 -16.90
N ILE A 143 12.74 12.59 -16.20
CA ILE A 143 13.44 11.65 -15.34
C ILE A 143 13.58 10.39 -16.17
N MET A 144 14.79 10.17 -16.68
CA MET A 144 15.11 8.89 -17.30
C MET A 144 15.38 7.90 -16.16
N PRO A 145 14.66 6.76 -16.09
CA PRO A 145 15.15 5.64 -15.32
C PRO A 145 16.51 5.22 -15.90
N ILE A 146 17.48 4.95 -15.03
CA ILE A 146 18.73 4.32 -15.45
C ILE A 146 18.38 2.86 -15.76
N PHE A 147 18.24 2.54 -17.03
CA PHE A 147 18.31 1.17 -17.54
C PHE A 147 19.79 0.89 -17.85
#